data_AF-A0A401M210-F1
#
_entry.id   AF-A0A401M210-F1
#
_cell.length_a   1.000
_cell.length_b   1.000
_cell.length_c   1.000
_cell.angle_alpha   90.00
_cell.angle_beta   90.00
_cell.angle_gamma   90.00
#
_symmetry.space_group_name_H-M   'P 1'
#
loop_
_entity.id
_entity.type
_entity.pdbx_description
1 polymer ?
#
loop_
_entity_poly.entity_id
_entity_poly.type
_entity_poly.pdbx_seq_one_letter_code
_entity_poly.pdbx_strand_id
1 'polypeptide(L)'
;MPTLVVLIGPTGVGKTELSLRLAEHYHTSIVSADSRQLYAELKIGTAAPTTDQLQRVPHHLIGTLHLTDYYSAAQYETEAMEVLTRLFTQHEVVILTGGSMMYVDAICKGIDDIPTVDMETRQLILKKYEEEGLERLCAELRLLDPEYYRIVDLRNPKRVIHALEICYMTGKTYTSFRTQKKNNALSVF
;
A
#
# COMPACT_ATOMS: atom_id res chain seq x y z
N MET A 1 15.29 12.30 -17.92
CA MET A 1 14.97 11.12 -17.08
C MET A 1 13.61 11.35 -16.46
N PRO A 2 12.69 10.37 -16.49
CA PRO A 2 11.37 10.52 -15.86
C PRO A 2 11.53 10.77 -14.36
N THR A 3 10.80 11.75 -13.83
CA THR A 3 10.90 12.20 -12.44
C THR A 3 9.56 12.05 -11.73
N LEU A 4 9.56 11.35 -10.59
CA LEU A 4 8.39 11.25 -9.73
C LEU A 4 8.56 12.19 -8.54
N VAL A 5 7.68 13.19 -8.44
CA VAL A 5 7.62 14.09 -7.28
C VAL A 5 6.62 13.53 -6.28
N VAL A 6 7.07 13.23 -5.06
CA VAL A 6 6.24 12.60 -4.03
C VAL A 6 5.87 13.61 -2.95
N LEU A 7 4.62 14.04 -2.96
CA LEU A 7 4.08 14.96 -1.97
C LEU A 7 3.41 14.21 -0.81
N ILE A 8 4.13 14.07 0.28
CA ILE A 8 3.66 13.43 1.51
C ILE A 8 3.34 14.44 2.63
N GLY A 9 2.49 14.04 3.57
CA GLY A 9 2.20 14.82 4.78
C GLY A 9 0.85 14.49 5.41
N PRO A 10 0.58 14.94 6.65
CA PRO A 10 -0.66 14.61 7.35
C PRO A 10 -1.89 15.23 6.69
N THR A 11 -3.09 14.75 7.01
CA THR A 11 -4.35 15.28 6.49
C THR A 11 -4.52 16.75 6.91
N GLY A 12 -5.01 17.60 6.01
CA GLY A 12 -5.33 19.00 6.32
C GLY A 12 -4.18 20.01 6.16
N VAL A 13 -2.97 19.61 5.76
CA VAL A 13 -1.83 20.54 5.59
C VAL A 13 -1.77 21.26 4.22
N GLY A 14 -2.83 21.20 3.43
CA GLY A 14 -2.88 21.87 2.11
C GLY A 14 -2.19 21.14 0.95
N LYS A 15 -1.90 19.84 1.09
CA LYS A 15 -1.26 19.03 0.04
C LYS A 15 -1.99 19.09 -1.29
N THR A 16 -3.32 18.99 -1.26
CA THR A 16 -4.14 18.96 -2.48
C THR A 16 -3.94 20.21 -3.34
N GLU A 17 -3.95 21.40 -2.74
CA GLU A 17 -3.75 22.64 -3.50
C GLU A 17 -2.32 22.74 -4.03
N LEU A 18 -1.33 22.34 -3.23
CA LEU A 18 0.07 22.31 -3.68
C LEU A 18 0.27 21.33 -4.83
N SER A 19 -0.32 20.13 -4.78
CA SER A 19 -0.22 19.15 -5.87
C SER A 19 -0.89 19.66 -7.14
N LEU A 20 -2.02 20.35 -7.04
CA LEU A 20 -2.70 20.95 -8.21
C LEU A 20 -1.81 22.01 -8.87
N ARG A 21 -1.26 22.94 -8.08
CA ARG A 21 -0.36 23.99 -8.60
C ARG A 21 0.89 23.43 -9.27
N LEU A 22 1.47 22.38 -8.69
CA LEU A 22 2.61 21.68 -9.29
C LEU A 22 2.21 20.97 -10.59
N ALA A 23 1.04 20.31 -10.62
CA ALA A 23 0.56 19.59 -11.79
C ALA A 23 0.28 20.55 -12.96
N GLU A 24 -0.33 21.71 -12.67
CA GLU A 24 -0.55 22.78 -13.64
C GLU A 24 0.77 23.34 -14.17
N HIS A 25 1.75 23.57 -13.29
CA HIS A 25 3.06 24.09 -13.68
C HIS A 25 3.84 23.15 -14.60
N TYR A 26 3.83 21.84 -14.32
CA TYR A 26 4.52 20.83 -15.13
C TYR A 26 3.66 20.27 -16.27
N HIS A 27 2.42 20.76 -16.44
CA HIS A 27 1.46 20.22 -17.40
C HIS A 27 1.34 18.68 -17.32
N THR A 28 1.16 18.18 -16.10
CA THR A 28 1.19 16.74 -15.80
C THR A 28 -0.05 16.26 -15.04
N SER A 29 -0.07 14.96 -14.76
CA SER A 29 -1.12 14.25 -14.04
C SER A 29 -0.73 13.97 -12.58
N ILE A 30 -1.75 13.81 -11.74
CA ILE A 30 -1.61 13.43 -10.33
C ILE A 30 -2.01 11.96 -10.14
N VAL A 31 -1.19 11.20 -9.42
CA VAL A 31 -1.51 9.85 -8.95
C VAL A 31 -1.76 9.92 -7.44
N SER A 32 -2.88 9.36 -6.98
CA SER A 32 -3.20 9.31 -5.55
C SER A 32 -2.49 8.14 -4.86
N ALA A 33 -1.93 8.41 -3.68
CA ALA A 33 -1.37 7.46 -2.73
C ALA A 33 -2.13 7.51 -1.39
N ASP A 34 -3.47 7.57 -1.44
CA ASP A 34 -4.34 7.53 -0.27
C ASP A 34 -5.29 6.33 -0.33
N SER A 35 -5.16 5.44 0.66
CA SER A 35 -5.90 4.16 0.70
C SER A 35 -7.41 4.32 0.88
N ARG A 36 -7.90 5.50 1.25
CA ARG A 36 -9.34 5.74 1.39
C ARG A 36 -9.91 6.46 0.17
N GLN A 37 -9.13 7.31 -0.50
CA GLN A 37 -9.58 8.01 -1.70
C GLN A 37 -9.74 7.10 -2.93
N LEU A 38 -9.21 5.87 -2.87
CA LEU A 38 -9.46 4.84 -3.88
C LEU A 38 -10.94 4.44 -3.98
N TYR A 39 -11.72 4.59 -2.91
CA TYR A 39 -13.10 4.12 -2.85
C TYR A 39 -14.10 5.21 -3.29
N ALA A 40 -14.91 4.92 -4.31
CA ALA A 40 -15.81 5.88 -4.95
C ALA A 40 -16.88 6.45 -4.01
N GLU A 41 -17.31 5.65 -3.03
CA GLU A 41 -18.34 6.02 -2.07
C GLU A 41 -17.83 6.92 -0.92
N LEU A 42 -16.51 6.96 -0.69
CA LEU A 42 -15.90 7.68 0.43
C LEU A 42 -15.43 9.08 0.03
N LYS A 43 -16.34 9.98 -0.34
CA LYS A 43 -15.95 11.33 -0.82
C LYS A 43 -15.71 12.36 0.28
N ILE A 44 -16.57 12.40 1.31
CA ILE A 44 -16.57 13.49 2.30
C ILE A 44 -15.49 13.28 3.39
N GLY A 45 -15.42 12.07 3.95
CA GLY A 45 -14.53 11.75 5.07
C GLY A 45 -13.05 11.60 4.72
N THR A 46 -12.70 11.63 3.43
CA THR A 46 -11.35 11.34 2.92
C THR A 46 -10.63 12.59 2.40
N ALA A 47 -11.29 13.75 2.45
CA ALA A 47 -10.82 14.97 1.79
C ALA A 47 -10.41 14.73 0.33
N ALA A 48 -11.18 13.89 -0.38
CA ALA A 48 -10.98 13.64 -1.81
C ALA A 48 -11.10 14.95 -2.61
N PRO A 49 -10.39 15.07 -3.75
CA PRO A 49 -10.50 16.26 -4.60
C PRO A 49 -11.95 16.52 -5.00
N THR A 50 -12.36 17.80 -4.97
CA THR A 50 -13.68 18.21 -5.42
C THR A 50 -13.80 18.10 -6.94
N THR A 51 -15.03 18.14 -7.48
CA THR A 51 -15.26 18.14 -8.93
C THR A 51 -14.46 19.24 -9.63
N ASP A 52 -14.42 20.44 -9.06
CA ASP A 52 -13.67 21.58 -9.62
C ASP A 52 -12.16 21.30 -9.64
N GLN A 53 -11.63 20.63 -8.61
CA GLN A 53 -10.21 20.24 -8.56
C GLN A 53 -9.88 19.13 -9.55
N LEU A 54 -10.78 18.15 -9.72
CA LEU A 54 -10.64 17.08 -10.71
C LEU A 54 -10.69 17.59 -12.15
N GLN A 55 -11.33 18.74 -12.40
CA GLN A 55 -11.36 19.38 -13.72
C GLN A 55 -10.08 20.15 -14.05
N ARG A 56 -9.31 20.59 -13.04
CA ARG A 56 -8.07 21.37 -13.25
C ARG A 56 -6.97 20.53 -13.90
N VAL A 57 -6.78 19.30 -13.42
CA VAL A 57 -5.74 18.38 -13.91
C VAL A 57 -6.22 16.92 -13.83
N PRO A 58 -5.71 16.01 -14.69
CA PRO A 58 -6.03 14.59 -14.60
C PRO A 58 -5.56 13.99 -13.27
N HIS A 59 -6.45 13.20 -12.64
CA HIS A 59 -6.15 12.43 -11.44
C HIS A 59 -6.31 10.94 -11.71
N HIS A 60 -5.43 10.13 -11.13
CA HIS A 60 -5.45 8.68 -11.22
C HIS A 60 -5.55 8.03 -9.83
N LEU A 61 -6.14 6.83 -9.79
CA LEU A 61 -6.34 6.04 -8.57
C LEU A 61 -7.18 6.77 -7.51
N ILE A 62 -8.26 7.41 -7.94
CA ILE A 62 -9.26 8.04 -7.07
C ILE A 62 -10.63 7.50 -7.49
N GLY A 63 -11.38 6.97 -6.52
CA GLY A 63 -12.71 6.42 -6.76
C GLY A 63 -12.74 5.28 -7.77
N THR A 64 -11.66 4.50 -7.85
CA THR A 64 -11.52 3.35 -8.77
C THR A 64 -12.09 2.05 -8.21
N LEU A 65 -12.40 2.01 -6.91
CA LEU A 65 -12.89 0.82 -6.20
C LEU A 65 -14.25 1.07 -5.55
N HIS A 66 -14.99 -0.01 -5.32
CA HIS A 66 -16.15 -0.07 -4.45
C HIS A 66 -15.78 -0.51 -3.04
N LEU A 67 -16.56 -0.11 -2.03
CA LEU A 67 -16.30 -0.48 -0.62
C LEU A 67 -16.21 -1.99 -0.35
N THR A 68 -16.80 -2.82 -1.20
CA THR A 68 -16.75 -4.29 -1.10
C THR A 68 -15.48 -4.89 -1.68
N ASP A 69 -14.69 -4.11 -2.39
CA ASP A 69 -13.52 -4.60 -3.11
C ASP A 69 -12.34 -4.77 -2.15
N TYR A 70 -11.77 -5.98 -2.18
CA TYR A 70 -10.51 -6.23 -1.51
C TYR A 70 -9.38 -5.50 -2.24
N TYR A 71 -8.59 -4.75 -1.49
CA TYR A 71 -7.45 -4.03 -2.02
C TYR A 71 -6.26 -4.06 -1.07
N SER A 72 -5.09 -4.29 -1.65
CA SER A 72 -3.83 -4.45 -0.94
C SER A 72 -2.77 -3.49 -1.49
N ALA A 73 -1.69 -3.28 -0.73
CA ALA A 73 -0.57 -2.45 -1.19
C ALA A 73 0.18 -3.07 -2.39
N ALA A 74 0.13 -4.40 -2.57
CA ALA A 74 0.72 -5.07 -3.73
C ALA A 74 -0.11 -4.85 -5.01
N GLN A 75 -1.44 -4.87 -4.90
CA GLN A 75 -2.33 -4.47 -6.00
C GLN A 75 -2.11 -3.01 -6.36
N TYR A 76 -2.02 -2.14 -5.34
CA TYR A 76 -1.69 -0.73 -5.55
C TYR A 76 -0.37 -0.54 -6.28
N GLU A 77 0.71 -1.22 -5.88
CA GLU A 77 2.01 -1.12 -6.57
C GLU A 77 1.88 -1.46 -8.04
N THR A 78 1.24 -2.59 -8.36
CA THR A 78 1.05 -3.04 -9.74
C THR A 78 0.30 -1.99 -10.56
N GLU A 79 -0.88 -1.57 -10.10
CA GLU A 79 -1.74 -0.64 -10.81
C GLU A 79 -1.10 0.76 -10.94
N ALA A 80 -0.48 1.26 -9.88
CA ALA A 80 0.18 2.55 -9.90
C ALA A 80 1.43 2.53 -10.78
N MET A 81 2.21 1.46 -10.80
CA MET A 81 3.37 1.33 -11.70
C MET A 81 2.95 1.27 -13.17
N GLU A 82 1.83 0.61 -13.49
CA GLU A 82 1.25 0.63 -14.84
C GLU A 82 0.82 2.06 -15.25
N VAL A 83 0.13 2.76 -14.35
CA VAL A 83 -0.27 4.17 -14.55
C VAL A 83 0.96 5.04 -14.77
N LEU A 84 1.96 4.95 -13.89
CA LEU A 84 3.19 5.73 -13.97
C LEU A 84 3.95 5.45 -15.27
N THR A 85 4.09 4.18 -15.66
CA THR A 85 4.75 3.78 -16.91
C THR A 85 4.08 4.44 -18.11
N ARG A 86 2.75 4.41 -18.17
CA ARG A 86 1.97 5.08 -19.23
C ARG A 86 2.16 6.60 -19.20
N LEU A 87 2.08 7.22 -18.03
CA LEU A 87 2.22 8.67 -17.89
C LEU A 87 3.61 9.15 -18.27
N PHE A 88 4.67 8.41 -17.95
CA PHE A 88 6.04 8.76 -18.31
C PHE A 88 6.35 8.64 -19.80
N THR A 89 5.46 8.08 -20.61
CA THR A 89 5.55 8.19 -22.08
C THR A 89 5.10 9.57 -22.60
N GLN A 90 4.37 10.33 -21.79
CA GLN A 90 3.74 11.60 -22.15
C GLN A 90 4.27 12.79 -21.34
N HIS A 91 4.75 12.54 -20.12
CA HIS A 91 5.19 13.57 -19.18
C HIS A 91 6.60 13.26 -18.65
N GLU A 92 7.45 14.28 -18.53
CA GLU A 92 8.77 14.14 -17.91
C GLU A 92 8.71 14.09 -16.39
N VAL A 93 7.69 14.73 -15.80
CA VAL A 93 7.44 14.81 -14.37
C VAL A 93 6.04 14.27 -14.11
N VAL A 94 5.84 13.46 -13.07
CA VAL A 94 4.52 13.03 -12.57
C VAL A 94 4.47 13.27 -11.07
N ILE A 95 3.29 13.58 -10.53
CA ILE A 95 3.11 13.88 -9.11
C ILE A 95 2.37 12.72 -8.43
N LEU A 96 2.97 12.17 -7.37
CA LEU A 96 2.33 11.23 -6.46
C LEU A 96 1.97 11.98 -5.17
N THR A 97 0.72 11.95 -4.72
CA THR A 97 0.29 12.66 -3.50
C THR A 97 -0.62 11.80 -2.64
N GLY A 98 -0.42 11.80 -1.33
CA GLY A 98 -1.24 11.00 -0.43
C GLY A 98 -0.74 10.90 1.01
N GLY A 99 -1.56 10.29 1.86
CA GLY A 99 -1.23 10.04 3.27
C GLY A 99 -0.78 8.63 3.58
N SER A 100 -0.96 7.67 2.65
CA SER A 100 -0.68 6.26 2.91
C SER A 100 0.78 5.93 2.64
N MET A 101 1.63 6.05 3.67
CA MET A 101 3.07 5.79 3.55
C MET A 101 3.39 4.38 3.03
N MET A 102 2.53 3.39 3.31
CA MET A 102 2.69 2.04 2.77
C MET A 102 2.61 2.01 1.24
N TYR A 103 1.76 2.83 0.63
CA TYR A 103 1.64 2.95 -0.83
C TYR A 103 2.82 3.70 -1.42
N VAL A 104 3.24 4.79 -0.77
CA VAL A 104 4.45 5.52 -1.16
C VAL A 104 5.68 4.59 -1.11
N ASP A 105 5.82 3.82 -0.03
CA ASP A 105 6.89 2.84 0.12
C ASP A 105 6.82 1.75 -0.94
N ALA A 106 5.63 1.23 -1.26
CA ALA A 106 5.46 0.24 -2.32
C ALA A 106 5.98 0.76 -3.68
N ILE A 107 5.71 2.02 -4.03
CA ILE A 107 6.21 2.61 -5.28
C ILE A 107 7.70 2.94 -5.22
N CYS A 108 8.18 3.50 -4.10
CA CYS A 108 9.55 4.02 -4.02
C CYS A 108 10.58 2.93 -3.68
N LYS A 109 10.15 1.84 -3.04
CA LYS A 109 11.03 0.79 -2.51
C LYS A 109 10.67 -0.59 -3.06
N GLY A 110 9.47 -0.78 -3.60
CA GLY A 110 8.89 -2.09 -3.89
C GLY A 110 8.19 -2.68 -2.67
N ILE A 111 7.26 -3.61 -2.89
CA ILE A 111 6.71 -4.47 -1.84
C ILE A 111 7.31 -5.87 -1.89
N ASP A 112 7.36 -6.53 -0.72
CA ASP A 112 7.68 -7.95 -0.64
C ASP A 112 6.59 -8.76 -1.36
N ASP A 113 6.98 -9.66 -2.25
CA ASP A 113 6.08 -10.58 -2.95
C ASP A 113 5.60 -11.69 -2.00
N ILE A 114 4.60 -11.34 -1.20
CA ILE A 114 3.99 -12.20 -0.21
C ILE A 114 2.68 -12.74 -0.79
N PRO A 115 2.49 -14.07 -0.83
CA PRO A 115 1.29 -14.65 -1.42
C PRO A 115 0.04 -14.27 -0.62
N THR A 116 -1.06 -14.00 -1.34
CA THR A 116 -2.37 -13.77 -0.73
C THR A 116 -2.82 -15.02 0.01
N VAL A 117 -3.13 -14.86 1.30
CA VAL A 117 -3.61 -15.94 2.16
C VAL A 117 -5.02 -16.37 1.74
N ASP A 118 -5.22 -17.66 1.51
CA ASP A 118 -6.53 -18.23 1.20
C ASP A 118 -7.50 -18.16 2.41
N MET A 119 -8.81 -18.21 2.14
CA MET A 119 -9.81 -18.09 3.19
C MET A 119 -9.79 -19.25 4.20
N GLU A 120 -9.42 -20.47 3.78
CA GLU A 120 -9.41 -21.65 4.65
C GLU A 120 -8.30 -21.52 5.70
N THR A 121 -7.09 -21.17 5.28
CA THR A 121 -5.95 -20.89 6.17
C THR A 121 -6.27 -19.73 7.11
N ARG A 122 -6.89 -18.66 6.60
CA ARG A 122 -7.29 -17.51 7.43
C ARG A 122 -8.28 -17.91 8.52
N GLN A 123 -9.31 -18.68 8.17
CA GLN A 123 -10.30 -19.16 9.15
C GLN A 123 -9.66 -20.11 10.18
N LEU A 124 -8.77 -20.99 9.73
CA LEU A 124 -8.04 -21.91 10.62
C LEU A 124 -7.25 -21.15 11.69
N ILE A 125 -6.42 -20.18 11.28
CA ILE A 125 -5.59 -19.43 12.24
C ILE A 125 -6.43 -18.53 13.15
N LEU A 126 -7.51 -17.92 12.63
CA LEU A 126 -8.45 -17.15 13.44
C LEU A 126 -9.10 -18.01 14.52
N LYS A 127 -9.56 -19.21 14.16
CA LYS A 127 -10.12 -20.15 15.13
C LYS A 127 -9.11 -20.54 16.21
N LYS A 128 -7.86 -20.84 15.83
CA LYS A 128 -6.78 -21.12 16.79
C LYS A 128 -6.52 -19.92 17.72
N TYR A 129 -6.56 -18.70 17.18
CA TYR A 129 -6.41 -17.49 17.98
C TYR A 129 -7.54 -17.33 19.01
N GLU A 130 -8.78 -17.61 18.63
CA GLU A 130 -9.94 -17.55 19.51
C GLU A 130 -9.93 -18.63 20.60
N GLU A 131 -9.47 -19.84 20.28
CA GLU A 131 -9.44 -20.99 21.19
C GLU A 131 -8.21 -21.00 22.12
N GLU A 132 -7.03 -20.68 21.59
CA GLU A 132 -5.74 -20.86 22.28
C GLU A 132 -5.09 -19.53 22.73
N GLY A 133 -5.52 -18.41 22.15
CA GLY A 133 -5.00 -17.08 22.46
C GLY A 133 -3.62 -16.75 21.87
N LEU A 134 -3.24 -15.47 21.97
CA LEU A 134 -2.03 -14.93 21.33
C LEU A 134 -0.73 -15.60 21.78
N GLU A 135 -0.63 -15.93 23.07
CA GLU A 135 0.60 -16.51 23.63
C GLU A 135 0.96 -17.82 22.95
N ARG A 136 -0.05 -18.63 22.62
CA ARG A 136 0.15 -19.91 21.97
C ARG A 136 0.57 -19.74 20.51
N LEU A 137 -0.05 -18.81 19.80
CA LEU A 137 0.36 -18.43 18.44
C LEU A 137 1.78 -17.88 18.42
N CYS A 138 2.18 -17.06 19.39
CA CYS A 138 3.55 -16.58 19.52
C CYS A 138 4.55 -17.74 19.71
N ALA A 139 4.22 -18.72 20.56
CA ALA A 139 5.07 -19.90 20.77
C ALA A 139 5.20 -20.73 19.49
N GLU A 140 4.14 -20.85 18.70
CA GLU A 140 4.15 -21.52 17.42
C GLU A 140 4.98 -20.77 16.37
N LEU A 141 4.81 -19.44 16.27
CA LEU A 141 5.59 -18.60 15.38
C LEU A 141 7.09 -18.70 15.70
N ARG A 142 7.46 -18.81 16.97
CA ARG A 142 8.85 -19.01 17.40
C ARG A 142 9.47 -20.29 16.82
N LEU A 143 8.67 -21.33 16.61
CA LEU A 143 9.12 -22.61 16.07
C LEU A 143 9.18 -22.59 14.54
N LEU A 144 8.16 -22.01 13.90
CA LEU A 144 8.05 -21.96 12.44
C LEU A 144 8.97 -20.91 11.81
N ASP A 145 9.07 -19.72 12.41
CA ASP A 145 9.88 -18.61 11.91
C ASP A 145 10.59 -17.89 13.07
N PRO A 146 11.69 -18.46 13.58
CA PRO A 146 12.46 -17.89 14.68
C PRO A 146 13.05 -16.51 14.36
N GLU A 147 13.32 -16.23 13.08
CA GLU A 147 13.88 -14.95 12.63
C GLU A 147 12.83 -13.85 12.70
N TYR A 148 11.64 -14.08 12.15
CA TYR A 148 10.55 -13.11 12.23
C TYR A 148 10.06 -12.92 13.67
N TYR A 149 10.01 -14.00 14.46
CA TYR A 149 9.64 -13.95 15.87
C TYR A 149 10.48 -12.95 16.67
N ARG A 150 11.77 -12.79 16.32
CA ARG A 150 12.68 -11.85 17.02
C ARG A 150 12.41 -10.38 16.71
N ILE A 151 11.81 -10.07 15.57
CA ILE A 151 11.62 -8.70 15.09
C ILE A 151 10.16 -8.25 15.13
N VAL A 152 9.21 -9.19 15.20
CA VAL A 152 7.78 -8.88 15.24
C VAL A 152 7.38 -8.33 16.61
N ASP A 153 6.40 -7.42 16.60
CA ASP A 153 5.70 -7.04 17.82
C ASP A 153 4.76 -8.17 18.24
N LEU A 154 5.20 -8.98 19.21
CA LEU A 154 4.48 -10.13 19.74
C LEU A 154 3.16 -9.76 20.44
N ARG A 155 2.92 -8.47 20.72
CA ARG A 155 1.66 -8.00 21.29
C ARG A 155 0.64 -7.60 20.23
N ASN A 156 1.01 -7.65 18.95
CA ASN A 156 0.14 -7.32 17.84
C ASN A 156 -0.40 -8.59 17.18
N PRO A 157 -1.65 -9.01 17.49
CA PRO A 157 -2.20 -10.26 16.98
C PRO A 157 -2.21 -10.32 15.47
N LYS A 158 -2.51 -9.20 14.80
CA LYS A 158 -2.59 -9.15 13.33
C LYS A 158 -1.25 -9.52 12.68
N ARG A 159 -0.13 -9.07 13.23
CA ARG A 159 1.21 -9.37 12.69
C ARG A 159 1.63 -10.82 12.93
N VAL A 160 1.29 -11.35 14.10
CA VAL A 160 1.60 -12.74 14.47
C VAL A 160 0.75 -13.71 13.64
N ILE A 161 -0.57 -13.46 13.59
CA ILE A 161 -1.53 -14.23 12.78
C ILE A 161 -1.10 -14.24 11.32
N HIS A 162 -0.79 -13.08 10.73
CA HIS A 162 -0.42 -13.02 9.32
C HIS A 162 0.86 -13.81 8.99
N ALA A 163 1.88 -13.77 9.85
CA ALA A 163 3.09 -14.56 9.61
C ALA A 163 2.81 -16.06 9.71
N LEU A 164 1.96 -16.48 10.66
CA LEU A 164 1.52 -17.87 10.77
C LEU A 164 0.70 -18.31 9.56
N GLU A 165 -0.24 -17.48 9.09
CA GLU A 165 -1.02 -17.73 7.88
C GLU A 165 -0.10 -18.06 6.69
N ILE A 166 0.96 -17.26 6.49
CA ILE A 166 1.93 -17.50 5.42
C ILE A 166 2.71 -18.80 5.65
N CYS A 167 3.14 -19.07 6.89
CA CYS A 167 3.86 -20.31 7.21
C CYS A 167 3.01 -21.55 6.95
N TYR A 168 1.73 -21.50 7.31
CA TYR A 168 0.78 -22.60 7.14
C TYR A 168 0.41 -22.83 5.67
N MET A 169 0.08 -21.76 4.94
CA MET A 169 -0.33 -21.88 3.54
C MET A 169 0.83 -22.31 2.64
N THR A 170 2.03 -21.77 2.87
CA THR A 170 3.16 -21.94 1.93
C THR A 170 4.14 -23.03 2.35
N GLY A 171 4.11 -23.44 3.63
CA GLY A 171 5.12 -24.30 4.23
C GLY A 171 6.51 -23.66 4.37
N LYS A 172 6.66 -22.36 4.06
CA LYS A 172 7.91 -21.60 4.14
C LYS A 172 7.81 -20.51 5.21
N THR A 173 8.94 -20.07 5.73
CA THR A 173 8.98 -19.00 6.73
C THR A 173 8.50 -17.68 6.13
N TYR A 174 7.79 -16.85 6.91
CA TYR A 174 7.40 -15.50 6.49
C TYR A 174 8.64 -14.66 6.13
N THR A 175 9.73 -14.82 6.89
CA THR A 175 11.02 -14.19 6.62
C THR A 175 11.55 -14.50 5.22
N SER A 176 11.32 -15.70 4.68
CA SER A 176 11.81 -16.07 3.34
C SER A 176 11.18 -15.27 2.19
N PHE A 177 9.98 -14.72 2.40
CA PHE A 177 9.28 -13.86 1.43
C PHE A 177 9.62 -12.38 1.59
N ARG A 178 10.24 -11.99 2.72
CA ARG A 178 10.63 -10.61 2.98
C ARG A 178 11.96 -10.28 2.33
N THR A 179 11.94 -10.05 1.03
CA THR A 179 13.08 -9.53 0.29
C THR A 179 13.24 -8.02 0.51
N GLN A 180 14.26 -7.60 1.27
CA GLN A 180 14.69 -6.20 1.37
C GLN A 180 15.24 -5.61 0.04
N LYS A 181 14.76 -6.05 -1.14
CA LYS A 181 15.18 -5.56 -2.44
C LYS A 181 14.56 -4.18 -2.67
N LYS A 182 15.40 -3.16 -2.74
CA LYS A 182 15.00 -1.81 -3.15
C LYS A 182 14.83 -1.76 -4.67
N ASN A 183 13.63 -1.46 -5.14
CA ASN A 183 13.42 -1.12 -6.55
C ASN A 183 13.97 0.29 -6.83
N ASN A 184 15.11 0.38 -7.54
CA ASN A 184 15.76 1.65 -7.92
C ASN A 184 15.28 2.20 -9.28
N ALA A 185 14.04 1.92 -9.69
CA ALA A 185 13.60 2.21 -11.06
C ALA A 185 13.27 3.70 -11.32
N LEU A 186 13.03 4.50 -10.28
CA LEU A 186 12.61 5.91 -10.41
C LEU A 186 13.50 6.82 -9.57
N SER A 187 13.89 7.98 -10.13
CA SER A 187 14.41 9.08 -9.34
C SER A 187 13.24 9.76 -8.61
N VAL A 188 13.13 9.47 -7.31
CA VAL A 188 12.11 10.01 -6.42
C VAL A 188 12.65 11.27 -5.76
N PHE A 189 11.89 12.37 -5.85
CA PHE A 189 12.17 13.66 -5.20
C PHE A 189 11.05 14.07 -4.26
#